data_AF-A0A836UTZ4-F1
#
_entry.id   AF-A0A836UTZ4-F1
#
_cell.length_a   1.000
_cell.length_b   1.000
_cell.length_c   1.000
_cell.angle_alpha   90.00
_cell.angle_beta   90.00
_cell.angle_gamma   90.00
#
_symmetry.space_group_name_H-M   'P 1'
#
loop_
_entity.id
_entity.type
_entity.pdbx_description
1 polymer ?
#
loop_
_entity_poly.entity_id
_entity_poly.type
_entity_poly.pdbx_seq_one_letter_code
_entity_poly.pdbx_strand_id
1 'polypeptide(L)'
;MDAQVGESSACATALLCGVKANYETVGLDSSARFENCYSSFDARVPSLINWAQGQGKSTGLVTTTRVTHATPAALYAHAASRYWEDDGKVPPASRPSCKDIARQLLEDEPGRNINVRKA
;
A
#
# COMPACT_ATOMS: atom_id res chain seq x y z
N MET A 1 1.27 3.15 -16.46
CA MET A 1 2.32 4.12 -16.10
C MET A 1 2.01 5.41 -16.83
N ASP A 2 1.98 6.51 -16.10
CA ASP A 2 1.21 7.71 -16.47
C ASP A 2 1.91 9.05 -16.15
N ALA A 3 3.07 9.03 -15.48
CA ALA A 3 3.86 10.22 -15.19
C ALA A 3 5.37 10.01 -15.47
N GLN A 4 6.06 11.08 -15.88
CA GLN A 4 7.52 11.06 -16.10
C GLN A 4 8.31 11.27 -14.80
N VAL A 5 7.77 12.08 -13.89
CA VAL A 5 8.36 12.32 -12.56
C VAL A 5 7.70 11.38 -11.57
N GLY A 6 8.51 10.54 -10.93
CA GLY A 6 8.05 9.58 -9.94
C GLY A 6 7.62 10.26 -8.65
N GLU A 7 6.50 9.81 -8.11
CA GLU A 7 5.96 10.25 -6.84
C GLU A 7 6.12 9.13 -5.78
N SER A 8 6.03 9.47 -4.49
CA SER A 8 6.46 8.58 -3.41
C SER A 8 5.77 7.22 -3.40
N SER A 9 4.48 7.12 -3.76
CA SER A 9 3.75 5.84 -3.73
C SER A 9 4.13 4.95 -4.92
N ALA A 10 4.23 5.54 -6.11
CA ALA A 10 4.63 4.82 -7.31
C ALA A 10 6.10 4.35 -7.22
N CYS A 11 6.99 5.21 -6.72
CA CYS A 11 8.38 4.86 -6.46
C CYS A 11 8.52 3.82 -5.34
N ALA A 12 7.77 3.94 -4.25
CA ALA A 12 7.81 2.95 -3.17
C ALA A 12 7.31 1.57 -3.64
N THR A 13 6.24 1.51 -4.43
CA THR A 13 5.77 0.26 -5.02
C THR A 13 6.82 -0.36 -5.95
N ALA A 14 7.50 0.46 -6.76
CA ALA A 14 8.59 -0.01 -7.60
C ALA A 14 9.77 -0.59 -6.79
N LEU A 15 10.19 0.11 -5.73
CA LEU A 15 11.32 -0.29 -4.90
C LEU A 15 11.01 -1.50 -4.00
N LEU A 16 9.78 -1.59 -3.48
CA LEU A 16 9.42 -2.53 -2.42
C LEU A 16 8.62 -3.73 -2.94
N CYS A 17 7.94 -3.60 -4.09
CA CYS A 17 7.17 -4.69 -4.72
C CYS A 17 7.79 -5.14 -6.06
N GLY A 18 8.77 -4.41 -6.60
CA GLY A 18 9.46 -4.76 -7.85
C GLY A 18 8.67 -4.49 -9.12
N VAL A 19 7.53 -3.79 -9.02
CA VAL A 19 6.65 -3.47 -10.15
C VAL A 19 6.37 -1.96 -10.19
N LYS A 20 6.53 -1.34 -11.35
CA LYS A 20 6.16 0.07 -11.54
C LYS A 20 4.64 0.22 -11.46
N ALA A 21 4.20 1.18 -10.67
CA ALA A 21 2.78 1.49 -10.46
C ALA A 21 2.37 2.78 -11.20
N ASN A 22 1.07 3.06 -11.19
CA ASN A 22 0.53 4.35 -11.62
C ASN A 22 0.68 5.39 -10.50
N TYR A 23 0.55 6.67 -10.87
CA TYR A 23 0.66 7.79 -9.93
C TYR A 23 -0.36 7.66 -8.78
N GLU A 24 0.07 7.99 -7.56
CA GLU A 24 -0.77 8.00 -6.34
C GLU A 24 -1.41 6.67 -5.93
N THR A 25 -1.11 5.54 -6.58
CA THR A 25 -1.51 4.20 -6.12
C THR A 25 -0.44 3.58 -5.23
N VAL A 26 -0.85 2.68 -4.32
CA VAL A 26 0.05 2.03 -3.33
C VAL A 26 -0.07 0.52 -3.47
N GLY A 27 1.05 -0.18 -3.72
CA GLY A 27 1.08 -1.64 -3.73
C GLY A 27 0.26 -2.28 -4.85
N LEU A 28 0.01 -1.54 -5.94
CA LEU A 28 -0.75 -2.00 -7.10
C LEU A 28 0.09 -1.91 -8.37
N ASP A 29 -0.14 -2.78 -9.33
CA ASP A 29 0.45 -2.65 -10.67
C ASP A 29 -0.23 -1.55 -11.51
N SER A 30 0.18 -1.42 -12.77
CA SER A 30 -0.32 -0.39 -13.67
C SER A 30 -1.76 -0.60 -14.19
N SER A 31 -2.42 -1.72 -13.86
CA SER A 31 -3.83 -1.95 -14.21
C SER A 31 -4.80 -1.23 -13.26
N ALA A 32 -4.34 -0.91 -12.04
CA ALA A 32 -5.11 -0.10 -11.09
C ALA A 32 -5.26 1.34 -11.57
N ARG A 33 -6.42 1.92 -11.29
CA ARG A 33 -6.73 3.33 -11.60
C ARG A 33 -6.87 4.12 -10.30
N PHE A 34 -6.26 5.30 -10.29
CA PHE A 34 -6.34 6.22 -9.15
C PHE A 34 -7.81 6.49 -8.76
N GLU A 35 -8.07 6.46 -7.44
CA GLU A 35 -9.40 6.61 -6.81
C GLU A 35 -10.48 5.60 -7.21
N ASN A 36 -10.15 4.60 -8.04
CA ASN A 36 -11.08 3.52 -8.37
C ASN A 36 -10.83 2.31 -7.48
N CYS A 37 -11.59 2.22 -6.40
CA CYS A 37 -11.54 1.12 -5.43
C CYS A 37 -11.55 -0.27 -6.08
N TYR A 38 -12.48 -0.54 -7.01
CA TYR A 38 -12.64 -1.86 -7.60
C TYR A 38 -11.43 -2.28 -8.46
N SER A 39 -10.75 -1.32 -9.09
CA SER A 39 -9.53 -1.61 -9.85
C SER A 39 -8.37 -2.12 -8.99
N SER A 40 -8.42 -1.93 -7.66
CA SER A 40 -7.38 -2.40 -6.73
C SER A 40 -7.44 -3.89 -6.42
N PHE A 41 -8.54 -4.58 -6.75
CA PHE A 41 -8.73 -5.97 -6.35
C PHE A 41 -7.87 -6.93 -7.16
N ASP A 42 -7.78 -6.73 -8.46
CA ASP A 42 -7.01 -7.60 -9.36
C ASP A 42 -5.56 -7.12 -9.58
N ALA A 43 -5.23 -5.89 -9.14
CA ALA A 43 -3.95 -5.24 -9.41
C ALA A 43 -2.93 -5.38 -8.27
N ARG A 44 -3.20 -6.16 -7.23
CA ARG A 44 -2.36 -6.24 -6.01
C ARG A 44 -1.01 -6.89 -6.31
N VAL A 45 0.08 -6.27 -5.87
CA VAL A 45 1.44 -6.81 -6.03
C VAL A 45 2.10 -7.09 -4.68
N PRO A 46 2.61 -8.31 -4.42
CA PRO A 46 3.22 -8.65 -3.15
C PRO A 46 4.50 -7.84 -2.91
N SER A 47 4.65 -7.30 -1.70
CA SER A 47 5.84 -6.55 -1.28
C SER A 47 6.95 -7.46 -0.76
N LEU A 48 8.16 -6.92 -0.64
CA LEU A 48 9.33 -7.60 -0.06
C LEU A 48 9.04 -8.20 1.33
N ILE A 49 8.27 -7.51 2.18
CA ILE A 49 7.95 -8.06 3.51
C ILE A 49 6.94 -9.18 3.44
N ASN A 50 6.05 -9.20 2.43
CA ASN A 50 5.20 -10.35 2.17
C ASN A 50 6.05 -11.58 1.83
N TRP A 51 7.08 -11.43 0.99
CA TRP A 51 8.00 -12.52 0.67
C TRP A 51 8.80 -12.97 1.89
N ALA A 52 9.29 -12.03 2.71
CA ALA A 52 10.05 -12.33 3.92
C ALA A 52 9.20 -13.10 4.96
N GLN A 53 7.96 -12.65 5.21
CA GLN A 53 7.02 -13.34 6.09
C GLN A 53 6.64 -14.72 5.55
N GLY A 54 6.47 -14.86 4.23
CA GLY A 54 6.25 -16.16 3.58
C GLY A 54 7.38 -17.16 3.80
N GLN A 55 8.59 -16.68 4.13
CA GLN A 55 9.75 -17.49 4.52
C GLN A 55 9.95 -17.58 6.05
N GLY A 56 8.96 -17.18 6.85
CA GLY A 56 9.02 -17.21 8.31
C GLY A 56 9.99 -16.20 8.94
N LYS A 57 10.38 -15.15 8.20
CA LYS A 57 11.29 -14.11 8.72
C LYS A 57 10.50 -13.01 9.43
N SER A 58 11.09 -12.47 10.49
CA SER A 58 10.59 -11.26 11.14
C SER A 58 10.69 -10.05 10.21
N THR A 59 9.73 -9.14 10.33
CA THR A 59 9.64 -7.94 9.49
C THR A 59 9.35 -6.71 10.33
N GLY A 60 9.79 -5.55 9.87
CA GLY A 60 9.65 -4.28 10.58
C GLY A 60 9.65 -3.10 9.63
N LEU A 61 8.93 -2.05 10.00
CA LEU A 61 8.98 -0.75 9.33
C LEU A 61 9.28 0.33 10.38
N VAL A 62 10.21 1.22 10.03
CA VAL A 62 10.56 2.41 10.80
C VAL A 62 10.55 3.59 9.83
N THR A 63 9.82 4.63 10.19
CA THR A 63 9.75 5.87 9.43
C THR A 63 9.75 7.05 10.40
N THR A 64 9.92 8.27 9.88
CA THR A 64 9.64 9.53 10.60
C THR A 64 8.35 10.18 10.10
N THR A 65 7.67 9.56 9.14
CA THR A 65 6.35 9.97 8.64
C THR A 65 5.26 9.22 9.40
N ARG A 66 3.99 9.50 9.10
CA ARG A 66 2.90 8.58 9.48
C ARG A 66 3.20 7.18 8.95
N VAL A 67 2.91 6.12 9.72
CA VAL A 67 3.07 4.71 9.26
C VAL A 67 2.16 4.38 8.08
N THR A 68 1.08 5.15 7.89
CA THR A 68 0.12 5.09 6.78
C THR A 68 0.54 5.92 5.56
N HIS A 69 1.63 6.69 5.65
CA HIS A 69 2.16 7.44 4.51
C HIS A 69 2.54 6.50 3.37
N ALA A 70 2.51 6.98 2.13
CA ALA A 70 2.74 6.19 0.92
C ALA A 70 3.96 5.27 0.96
N THR A 71 5.10 5.78 1.44
CA THR A 71 6.37 5.03 1.46
C THR A 71 6.31 3.80 2.38
N PRO A 72 5.98 3.91 3.68
CA PRO A 72 5.80 2.72 4.52
C PRO A 72 4.57 1.89 4.10
N ALA A 73 3.51 2.51 3.61
CA ALA A 73 2.29 1.80 3.21
C ALA A 73 2.53 0.80 2.06
N ALA A 74 3.43 1.08 1.12
CA ALA A 74 3.75 0.16 0.03
C ALA A 74 4.34 -1.18 0.51
N LEU A 75 4.79 -1.29 1.77
CA LEU A 75 5.19 -2.57 2.35
C LEU A 75 4.00 -3.48 2.64
N TYR A 76 2.81 -2.96 2.93
CA TYR A 76 1.72 -3.78 3.46
C TYR A 76 0.33 -3.51 2.87
N ALA A 77 0.12 -2.36 2.24
CA ALA A 77 -1.18 -1.94 1.77
C ALA A 77 -1.30 -2.02 0.24
N HIS A 78 -2.53 -2.24 -0.20
CA HIS A 78 -2.99 -2.21 -1.57
C HIS A 78 -4.14 -1.21 -1.66
N ALA A 79 -3.87 0.00 -2.16
CA ALA A 79 -4.85 1.09 -2.19
C ALA A 79 -4.84 1.82 -3.53
N ALA A 80 -6.03 2.09 -4.05
CA ALA A 80 -6.23 2.88 -5.28
C ALA A 80 -5.89 4.37 -5.08
N SER A 81 -5.66 4.81 -3.84
CA SER A 81 -5.19 6.15 -3.51
C SER A 81 -4.33 6.12 -2.26
N ARG A 82 -3.15 6.74 -2.34
CA ARG A 82 -2.24 6.94 -1.21
C ARG A 82 -2.82 7.83 -0.10
N TYR A 83 -3.89 8.56 -0.39
CA TYR A 83 -4.54 9.46 0.56
C TYR A 83 -5.52 8.75 1.46
N TRP A 84 -5.90 7.51 1.15
CA TRP A 84 -6.83 6.68 1.92
C TRP A 84 -6.16 6.11 3.19
N GLU A 85 -5.49 6.99 3.96
CA GLU A 85 -4.75 6.63 5.17
C GLU A 85 -5.66 6.15 6.30
N ASP A 86 -6.86 6.72 6.39
CA ASP A 86 -7.93 6.41 7.35
C ASP A 86 -9.30 6.39 6.67
N ASP A 87 -10.31 5.87 7.37
CA ASP A 87 -11.68 5.72 6.88
C ASP A 87 -12.33 7.05 6.45
N GLY A 88 -11.99 8.15 7.14
CA GLY A 88 -12.43 9.50 6.81
C GLY A 88 -11.93 9.97 5.45
N LYS A 89 -10.78 9.48 4.99
CA LYS A 89 -10.18 9.79 3.69
C LYS A 89 -10.67 8.91 2.55
N VAL A 90 -11.28 7.76 2.85
CA VAL A 90 -11.92 6.93 1.84
C VAL A 90 -13.27 7.55 1.44
N PRO A 91 -13.58 7.70 0.14
CA PRO A 91 -14.89 8.17 -0.31
C PRO A 91 -16.02 7.30 0.25
N PRO A 92 -17.16 7.88 0.69
CA PRO A 92 -18.26 7.11 1.28
C PRO A 92 -18.75 5.94 0.41
N ALA A 93 -18.76 6.11 -0.91
CA ALA A 93 -19.15 5.05 -1.85
C ALA A 93 -18.16 3.87 -1.90
N SER A 94 -16.89 4.09 -1.55
CA SER A 94 -15.84 3.08 -1.57
C SER A 94 -15.59 2.43 -0.21
N ARG A 95 -15.93 3.09 0.92
CA ARG A 95 -15.73 2.56 2.29
C ARG A 95 -16.24 1.14 2.54
N PRO A 96 -17.38 0.70 1.99
CA PRO A 96 -17.86 -0.67 2.22
C PRO A 96 -17.00 -1.74 1.54
N SER A 97 -16.27 -1.37 0.48
CA SER A 97 -15.54 -2.31 -0.38
C SER A 97 -14.01 -2.20 -0.24
N CYS A 98 -13.49 -0.99 -0.02
CA CYS A 98 -12.06 -0.75 0.16
C CYS A 98 -11.75 -0.35 1.59
N LYS A 99 -10.80 -1.08 2.18
CA LYS A 99 -10.21 -0.73 3.47
C LYS A 99 -9.21 0.40 3.30
N ASP A 100 -9.22 1.34 4.24
CA ASP A 100 -8.14 2.31 4.40
C ASP A 100 -6.81 1.63 4.78
N ILE A 101 -5.71 2.36 4.60
CA ILE A 101 -4.35 1.87 4.83
C ILE A 101 -4.16 1.47 6.29
N ALA A 102 -4.71 2.21 7.26
CA ALA A 102 -4.59 1.86 8.68
C ALA A 102 -5.24 0.52 9.00
N ARG A 103 -6.44 0.24 8.45
CA ARG A 103 -7.10 -1.07 8.58
C ARG A 103 -6.30 -2.17 7.92
N GLN A 104 -5.70 -1.94 6.76
CA GLN A 104 -4.84 -2.94 6.12
C GLN A 104 -3.59 -3.26 6.95
N LEU A 105 -3.01 -2.27 7.65
CA LEU A 105 -1.88 -2.50 8.56
C LEU A 105 -2.24 -3.42 9.74
N LEU A 106 -3.47 -3.34 10.24
CA LEU A 106 -3.90 -4.05 11.45
C LEU A 106 -4.59 -5.38 11.16
N GLU A 107 -5.34 -5.46 10.07
CA GLU A 107 -6.24 -6.58 9.78
C GLU A 107 -5.70 -7.56 8.73
N ASP A 108 -4.93 -7.06 7.76
CA ASP A 108 -4.54 -7.82 6.58
C ASP A 108 -3.06 -8.24 6.63
N GLU A 109 -2.72 -9.28 5.86
CA GLU A 109 -1.32 -9.64 5.60
C GLU A 109 -0.76 -8.78 4.45
N PRO A 110 0.51 -8.36 4.52
CA PRO A 110 1.51 -8.70 5.55
C PRO A 110 1.48 -7.77 6.80
N GLY A 111 0.61 -6.76 6.83
CA GLY A 111 0.59 -5.71 7.86
C GLY A 111 0.49 -6.23 9.30
N ARG A 112 -0.46 -7.13 9.56
CA ARG A 112 -0.76 -7.63 10.91
C ARG A 112 0.38 -8.42 11.56
N ASN A 113 1.29 -8.98 10.75
CA ASN A 113 2.45 -9.76 11.22
C ASN A 113 3.77 -8.97 11.29
N ILE A 114 3.73 -7.67 11.06
CA ILE A 114 4.92 -6.81 11.24
C ILE A 114 5.28 -6.74 12.73
N ASN A 115 6.50 -7.13 13.08
CA ASN A 115 6.99 -7.18 14.46
C ASN A 115 7.33 -5.81 15.04
N VAL A 116 7.79 -4.88 14.19
CA VAL A 116 8.17 -3.51 14.59
C VAL A 116 7.46 -2.50 13.72
N ARG A 117 6.66 -1.63 14.34
CA ARG A 117 5.94 -0.53 13.67
C ARG A 117 6.27 0.77 14.40
N LYS A 118 7.21 1.56 13.88
CA LYS A 118 7.65 2.81 14.53
C LYS A 118 7.55 3.98 13.54
N ALA A 119 6.92 5.06 13.98
CA ALA A 119 6.85 6.35 13.30
C ALA A 119 7.53 7.43 14.17
#